data_AF-A0A7V2SM62-F1
#
_entry.id   AF-A0A7V2SM62-F1
#
_cell.length_a   1.000
_cell.length_b   1.000
_cell.length_c   1.000
_cell.angle_alpha   90.00
_cell.angle_beta   90.00
_cell.angle_gamma   90.00
#
_symmetry.space_group_name_H-M   'P 1'
#
loop_
_entity.id
_entity.type
_entity.pdbx_description
1 polymer ?
#
loop_
_entity_poly.entity_id
_entity_poly.type
_entity_poly.pdbx_seq_one_letter_code
_entity_poly.pdbx_strand_id
1 'polypeptide(L)'
;MGKLAMLGGLIGVRLPEKLQTLIYRNRDTYRGETIDVQALALGHLANTVRIPGHLPTVAESREQSEKTGTMFDRKAPPLARIEDFEINGADGPIAARLYSDTVDKSQLQPAVIYAHGGGFVQGSLDSHHAVCAKLAKWSGGIVVAVDYRLAPEYPFPHGVNDFMAAFKSLAENGTSLGIDVNRMGVAGDSAGACLAAVASAELSGSPVAPKFQVLIYPVTDGHLNSQSV
;
A
#
# COMPACT_ATOMS: atom_id res chain seq x y z
N MET A 1 8.08 24.68 16.47
CA MET A 1 6.67 24.69 16.95
C MET A 1 6.55 23.74 18.14
N GLY A 2 5.71 24.06 19.13
CA GLY A 2 5.73 23.40 20.44
C GLY A 2 4.96 22.07 20.50
N LYS A 3 5.37 21.18 21.41
CA LYS A 3 4.70 19.88 21.72
C LYS A 3 3.19 19.99 21.91
N LEU A 4 2.68 21.15 22.36
CA LEU A 4 1.25 21.43 22.51
C LEU A 4 0.47 21.44 21.18
N ALA A 5 1.05 21.97 20.09
CA ALA A 5 0.35 22.02 18.79
C ALA A 5 0.17 20.61 18.22
N MET A 6 1.20 19.77 18.33
CA MET A 6 1.15 18.36 17.94
C MET A 6 0.13 17.57 18.78
N LEU A 7 0.11 17.80 20.10
CA LEU A 7 -0.87 17.16 21.00
C LEU A 7 -2.31 17.58 20.65
N GLY A 8 -2.54 18.86 20.37
CA GLY A 8 -3.83 19.38 19.94
C GLY A 8 -4.29 18.77 18.61
N GLY A 9 -3.39 18.66 17.62
CA GLY A 9 -3.68 18.02 16.35
C GLY A 9 -4.03 16.53 16.49
N LEU A 10 -3.28 15.78 17.32
CA LEU A 10 -3.56 14.37 17.61
C LEU A 10 -4.93 14.16 18.28
N ILE A 11 -5.29 15.04 19.22
CA ILE A 11 -6.63 15.03 19.83
C ILE A 11 -7.69 15.31 18.75
N GLY A 12 -7.48 16.32 17.91
CA GLY A 12 -8.39 16.71 16.84
C GLY A 12 -8.72 15.56 15.87
N VAL A 13 -7.70 14.80 15.45
CA VAL A 13 -7.87 13.65 14.54
C VAL A 13 -8.67 12.50 15.19
N ARG A 14 -8.66 12.38 16.52
CA ARG A 14 -9.37 11.31 17.25
C ARG A 14 -10.76 11.70 17.75
N LEU A 15 -11.19 12.95 17.55
CA LEU A 15 -12.53 13.37 17.94
C LEU A 15 -13.63 12.63 17.13
N PRO A 16 -14.80 12.37 17.72
CA PRO A 16 -15.97 11.94 16.98
C PRO A 16 -16.29 12.89 15.81
N GLU A 17 -16.70 12.32 14.68
CA GLU A 17 -16.96 13.05 13.44
C GLU A 17 -17.87 14.27 13.65
N LYS A 18 -18.96 14.12 14.43
CA LYS A 18 -19.88 15.23 14.74
C LYS A 18 -19.18 16.46 15.36
N LEU A 19 -18.19 16.23 16.21
CA LEU A 19 -17.41 17.31 16.84
C LEU A 19 -16.42 17.91 15.85
N GLN A 20 -15.79 17.08 15.02
CA GLN A 20 -14.93 17.56 13.93
C GLN A 20 -15.75 18.42 12.94
N THR A 21 -16.96 18.01 12.55
CA THR A 21 -17.83 18.79 11.66
C THR A 21 -18.17 20.16 12.24
N LEU A 22 -18.33 20.26 13.56
CA LEU A 22 -18.57 21.55 14.23
C LEU A 22 -17.32 22.45 14.18
N ILE A 23 -16.14 21.89 14.45
CA ILE A 23 -14.85 22.60 14.40
C ILE A 23 -14.55 23.08 12.98
N TYR A 24 -14.77 22.20 11.99
CA TYR A 24 -14.49 22.43 10.56
C TYR A 24 -15.78 22.71 9.77
N ARG A 25 -16.72 23.46 10.34
CA ARG A 25 -18.00 23.77 9.71
C ARG A 25 -17.87 24.59 8.42
N ASN A 26 -16.85 25.43 8.33
CA ASN A 26 -16.54 26.29 7.19
C ASN A 26 -15.37 25.74 6.37
N ARG A 27 -15.34 24.43 6.16
CA ARG A 27 -14.26 23.76 5.42
C ARG A 27 -14.35 24.05 3.92
N ASP A 28 -13.19 24.10 3.29
CA ASP A 28 -13.06 24.46 1.88
C ASP A 28 -13.81 23.47 0.98
N THR A 29 -14.37 24.02 -0.08
CA THR A 29 -15.01 23.26 -1.16
C THR A 29 -14.20 23.50 -2.43
N TYR A 30 -13.78 22.42 -3.08
CA TYR A 30 -13.07 22.46 -4.34
C TYR A 30 -13.89 21.75 -5.40
N ARG A 31 -14.21 22.44 -6.51
CA ARG A 31 -15.05 21.92 -7.60
C ARG A 31 -16.43 21.38 -7.15
N GLY A 32 -17.00 21.97 -6.11
CA GLY A 32 -18.30 21.55 -5.55
C GLY A 32 -18.22 20.40 -4.54
N GLU A 33 -17.05 19.80 -4.35
CA GLU A 33 -16.80 18.76 -3.35
C GLU A 33 -16.20 19.35 -2.08
N THR A 34 -16.76 18.97 -0.94
CA THR A 34 -16.29 19.40 0.36
C THR A 34 -15.37 18.34 0.95
N ILE A 35 -14.17 18.74 1.38
CA ILE A 35 -13.20 17.79 1.97
C ILE A 35 -13.80 17.04 3.17
N ASP A 36 -13.49 15.74 3.26
CA ASP A 36 -13.83 14.92 4.42
C ASP A 36 -13.21 15.54 5.69
N VAL A 37 -13.98 15.51 6.77
CA VAL A 37 -13.61 16.23 7.98
C VAL A 37 -12.43 15.60 8.72
N GLN A 38 -12.30 14.27 8.67
CA GLN A 38 -11.14 13.56 9.22
C GLN A 38 -9.91 13.80 8.35
N ALA A 39 -10.06 13.77 7.02
CA ALA A 39 -8.98 14.09 6.09
C ALA A 39 -8.44 15.52 6.32
N LEU A 40 -9.32 16.50 6.52
CA LEU A 40 -8.92 17.87 6.83
C LEU A 40 -8.20 17.98 8.19
N ALA A 41 -8.72 17.32 9.23
CA ALA A 41 -8.09 17.28 10.55
C ALA A 41 -6.68 16.67 10.47
N LEU A 42 -6.52 15.59 9.70
CA LEU A 42 -5.23 14.95 9.47
C LEU A 42 -4.28 15.86 8.68
N GLY A 43 -4.77 16.54 7.64
CA GLY A 43 -3.98 17.51 6.88
C GLY A 43 -3.45 18.67 7.74
N HIS A 44 -4.26 19.18 8.67
CA HIS A 44 -3.81 20.18 9.63
C HIS A 44 -2.73 19.63 10.57
N LEU A 45 -2.91 18.42 11.12
CA LEU A 45 -1.89 17.76 11.93
C LEU A 45 -0.59 17.61 11.14
N ALA A 46 -0.65 17.13 9.89
CA ALA A 46 0.50 17.00 9.00
C ALA A 46 1.22 18.35 8.80
N ASN A 47 0.46 19.44 8.61
CA ASN A 47 1.03 20.79 8.50
C ASN A 47 1.68 21.30 9.79
N THR A 48 1.29 20.80 10.96
CA THR A 48 1.95 21.18 12.23
C THR A 48 3.31 20.50 12.45
N VAL A 49 3.53 19.34 11.82
CA VAL A 49 4.77 18.57 11.92
C VAL A 49 5.72 18.83 10.75
N ARG A 50 5.21 19.27 9.61
CA ARG A 50 6.01 19.61 8.43
C ARG A 50 6.92 20.81 8.74
N ILE A 51 8.21 20.65 8.47
CA ILE A 51 9.21 21.73 8.56
C ILE A 51 9.34 22.37 7.18
N PRO A 52 8.89 23.62 6.97
CA PRO A 52 8.99 24.27 5.66
C PRO A 52 10.44 24.36 5.19
N GLY A 53 10.69 24.05 3.92
CA GLY A 53 12.02 24.11 3.30
C GLY A 53 13.00 23.00 3.71
N HIS A 54 12.60 22.10 4.61
CA HIS A 54 13.40 20.93 4.98
C HIS A 54 12.94 19.71 4.18
N LEU A 55 13.86 19.12 3.42
CA LEU A 55 13.67 17.82 2.78
C LEU A 55 14.43 16.78 3.61
N PRO A 56 13.76 15.74 4.12
CA PRO A 56 14.45 14.68 4.85
C PRO A 56 15.37 13.90 3.90
N THR A 57 16.40 13.28 4.44
CA THR A 57 17.18 12.26 3.73
C THR A 57 16.28 11.06 3.39
N VAL A 58 16.71 10.21 2.45
CA VAL A 58 15.97 8.97 2.10
C VAL A 58 15.75 8.09 3.33
N ALA A 59 16.78 7.94 4.18
CA ALA A 59 16.69 7.14 5.40
C ALA A 59 15.65 7.71 6.39
N GLU A 60 15.69 9.02 6.64
CA GLU A 60 14.70 9.69 7.51
C GLU A 60 13.29 9.58 6.93
N SER A 61 13.14 9.74 5.62
CA SER A 61 11.84 9.63 4.93
C SER A 61 11.25 8.22 5.07
N ARG A 62 12.07 7.18 4.87
CA ARG A 62 11.67 5.77 5.09
C ARG A 62 11.25 5.53 6.54
N GLU A 63 12.06 5.97 7.51
CA GLU A 63 11.74 5.82 8.94
C GLU A 63 10.44 6.56 9.33
N GLN A 64 10.22 7.75 8.80
CA GLN A 64 9.00 8.52 9.03
C GLN A 64 7.77 7.80 8.47
N SER A 65 7.87 7.20 7.28
CA SER A 65 6.78 6.44 6.68
C SER A 65 6.42 5.18 7.48
N GLU A 66 7.41 4.42 7.96
CA GLU A 66 7.18 3.27 8.85
C GLU A 66 6.44 3.66 10.13
N LYS A 67 6.88 4.75 10.78
CA LYS A 67 6.24 5.26 12.01
C LYS A 67 4.84 5.77 11.76
N THR A 68 4.63 6.45 10.64
CA THR A 68 3.32 7.03 10.28
C THR A 68 2.30 5.92 10.01
N GLY A 69 2.68 4.89 9.25
CA GLY A 69 1.85 3.70 9.04
C GLY A 69 1.45 3.06 10.37
N THR A 70 2.41 2.86 11.27
CA THR A 70 2.16 2.27 12.59
C THR A 70 1.26 3.14 13.49
N MET A 71 1.40 4.46 13.45
CA MET A 71 0.71 5.38 14.35
C MET A 71 -0.75 5.62 13.97
N PHE A 72 -1.04 5.72 12.67
CA PHE A 72 -2.36 6.11 12.17
C PHE A 72 -3.17 4.94 11.65
N ASP A 73 -2.55 3.81 11.29
CA ASP A 73 -3.31 2.68 10.80
C ASP A 73 -4.08 1.99 11.93
N ARG A 74 -5.28 1.51 11.61
CA ARG A 74 -6.04 0.67 12.55
C ARG A 74 -5.31 -0.67 12.70
N LYS A 75 -5.27 -1.18 13.93
CA LYS A 75 -4.65 -2.48 14.25
C LYS A 75 -5.09 -3.56 13.24
N ALA A 76 -4.11 -4.31 12.73
CA ALA A 76 -4.37 -5.46 11.88
C ALA A 76 -5.31 -6.46 12.58
N PRO A 77 -6.32 -6.99 11.89
CA PRO A 77 -7.12 -8.09 12.44
C PRO A 77 -6.23 -9.32 12.65
N PRO A 78 -6.51 -10.16 13.66
CA PRO A 78 -5.85 -11.45 13.75
C PRO A 78 -6.22 -12.30 12.54
N LEU A 79 -5.23 -12.98 11.99
CA LEU A 79 -5.37 -13.92 10.88
C LEU A 79 -4.84 -15.29 11.30
N ALA A 80 -5.40 -16.33 10.69
CA ALA A 80 -4.96 -17.69 10.91
C ALA A 80 -3.50 -17.92 10.46
N ARG A 81 -3.07 -17.24 9.39
CA ARG A 81 -1.72 -17.32 8.83
C ARG A 81 -1.20 -15.95 8.45
N ILE A 82 -0.02 -15.64 8.97
CA ILE A 82 0.86 -14.57 8.52
C ILE A 82 2.24 -15.19 8.38
N GLU A 83 2.74 -15.34 7.16
CA GLU A 83 3.94 -16.12 6.85
C GLU A 83 4.93 -15.29 6.03
N ASP A 84 6.15 -15.14 6.54
CA ASP A 84 7.26 -14.51 5.82
C ASP A 84 8.04 -15.57 5.05
N PHE A 85 8.36 -15.27 3.79
CA PHE A 85 9.08 -16.18 2.90
C PHE A 85 9.84 -15.39 1.82
N GLU A 86 10.76 -16.07 1.14
CA GLU A 86 11.41 -15.53 -0.04
C GLU A 86 10.72 -16.03 -1.31
N ILE A 87 10.65 -15.15 -2.31
CA ILE A 87 10.14 -15.45 -3.63
C ILE A 87 11.12 -15.00 -4.70
N ASN A 88 11.12 -15.67 -5.86
CA ASN A 88 11.94 -15.25 -6.99
C ASN A 88 11.52 -13.85 -7.47
N GLY A 89 12.39 -12.87 -7.26
CA GLY A 89 12.38 -11.56 -7.91
C GLY A 89 13.12 -11.61 -9.25
N ALA A 90 13.37 -10.43 -9.84
CA ALA A 90 13.94 -10.38 -11.20
C ALA A 90 15.41 -10.82 -11.25
N ASP A 91 16.20 -10.44 -10.25
CA ASP A 91 17.65 -10.70 -10.20
C ASP A 91 18.06 -11.56 -8.99
N GLY A 92 17.09 -12.19 -8.33
CA GLY A 92 17.31 -13.00 -7.13
C GLY A 92 16.09 -13.03 -6.20
N PRO A 93 16.17 -13.76 -5.08
CA PRO A 93 15.11 -13.83 -4.09
C PRO A 93 14.82 -12.44 -3.47
N ILE A 94 13.54 -12.14 -3.26
CA ILE A 94 13.06 -10.97 -2.53
C ILE A 94 12.10 -11.42 -1.43
N ALA A 95 11.96 -10.63 -0.37
CA ALA A 95 11.05 -10.95 0.72
C ALA A 95 9.59 -10.78 0.29
N ALA A 96 8.73 -11.62 0.84
CA ALA A 96 7.29 -11.53 0.71
C ALA A 96 6.61 -11.96 2.01
N ARG A 97 5.38 -11.47 2.21
CA ARG A 97 4.54 -11.84 3.35
C ARG A 97 3.15 -12.25 2.89
N LEU A 98 2.75 -13.47 3.25
CA LEU A 98 1.42 -14.01 2.98
C LEU A 98 0.49 -13.75 4.16
N TYR A 99 -0.74 -13.37 3.85
CA TYR A 99 -1.84 -13.17 4.79
C TYR A 99 -3.03 -14.04 4.38
N SER A 100 -3.52 -14.88 5.29
CA SER A 100 -4.74 -15.68 5.08
C SER A 100 -5.47 -15.95 6.39
N ASP A 101 -6.80 -15.97 6.32
CA ASP A 101 -7.66 -16.39 7.44
C ASP A 101 -7.98 -17.91 7.40
N THR A 102 -7.34 -18.67 6.51
CA THR A 102 -7.54 -20.12 6.32
C THR A 102 -6.26 -20.90 6.61
N VAL A 103 -6.35 -21.85 7.57
CA VAL A 103 -5.21 -22.69 8.00
C VAL A 103 -4.85 -23.73 6.95
N ASP A 104 -5.85 -24.39 6.36
CA ASP A 104 -5.65 -25.53 5.46
C ASP A 104 -5.22 -25.09 4.06
N LYS A 105 -3.96 -25.36 3.70
CA LYS A 105 -3.40 -25.04 2.38
C LYS A 105 -3.96 -25.92 1.25
N SER A 106 -4.65 -27.01 1.56
CA SER A 106 -5.32 -27.84 0.53
C SER A 106 -6.59 -27.17 -0.02
N GLN A 107 -7.18 -26.25 0.75
CA GLN A 107 -8.27 -25.41 0.30
C GLN A 107 -7.72 -24.22 -0.49
N LEU A 108 -7.61 -24.37 -1.82
CA LEU A 108 -7.06 -23.31 -2.67
C LEU A 108 -7.97 -22.06 -2.69
N GLN A 109 -7.38 -20.91 -2.41
CA GLN A 109 -8.07 -19.62 -2.32
C GLN A 109 -7.65 -18.68 -3.45
N PRO A 110 -8.54 -17.80 -3.94
CA PRO A 110 -8.13 -16.70 -4.81
C PRO A 110 -7.10 -15.84 -4.08
N ALA A 111 -6.15 -15.27 -4.82
CA ALA A 111 -5.08 -14.47 -4.25
C ALA A 111 -4.90 -13.13 -4.94
N VAL A 112 -4.44 -12.14 -4.17
CA VAL A 112 -4.02 -10.85 -4.70
C VAL A 112 -2.57 -10.59 -4.31
N ILE A 113 -1.75 -10.26 -5.30
CA ILE A 113 -0.34 -9.92 -5.12
C ILE A 113 -0.27 -8.41 -4.96
N TYR A 114 0.23 -7.96 -3.81
CA TYR A 114 0.14 -6.57 -3.37
C TYR A 114 1.50 -5.87 -3.45
N ALA A 115 1.57 -4.76 -4.17
CA ALA A 115 2.69 -3.83 -4.16
C ALA A 115 2.37 -2.64 -3.25
N HIS A 116 3.22 -2.38 -2.27
CA HIS A 116 3.05 -1.25 -1.35
C HIS A 116 3.24 0.12 -2.02
N GLY A 117 2.61 1.16 -1.47
CA GLY A 117 2.88 2.54 -1.85
C GLY A 117 4.21 3.08 -1.28
N GLY A 118 4.50 4.35 -1.55
CA GLY A 118 5.71 5.02 -1.04
C GLY A 118 6.60 5.68 -2.10
N GLY A 119 6.04 6.02 -3.26
CA GLY A 119 6.76 6.77 -4.29
C GLY A 119 7.98 6.04 -4.85
N PHE A 120 7.97 4.70 -4.85
CA PHE A 120 9.08 3.84 -5.28
C PHE A 120 10.35 3.95 -4.42
N VAL A 121 10.32 4.73 -3.34
CA VAL A 121 11.48 5.05 -2.48
C VAL A 121 11.24 4.61 -1.03
N GLN A 122 9.98 4.51 -0.61
CA GLN A 122 9.56 4.23 0.76
C GLN A 122 8.55 3.08 0.76
N GLY A 123 8.16 2.66 1.97
CA GLY A 123 7.25 1.55 2.21
C GLY A 123 8.00 0.23 2.39
N SER A 124 7.26 -0.77 2.86
CA SER A 124 7.75 -2.09 3.21
C SER A 124 6.57 -3.02 3.52
N LEU A 125 6.87 -4.29 3.81
CA LEU A 125 5.93 -5.26 4.34
C LEU A 125 5.30 -4.84 5.69
N ASP A 126 6.02 -4.05 6.50
CA ASP A 126 5.57 -3.65 7.84
C ASP A 126 4.67 -2.41 7.77
N SER A 127 5.07 -1.37 7.02
CA SER A 127 4.24 -0.17 6.82
C SER A 127 2.87 -0.47 6.22
N HIS A 128 2.73 -1.56 5.44
CA HIS A 128 1.48 -2.00 4.80
C HIS A 128 0.89 -3.27 5.43
N HIS A 129 1.39 -3.68 6.59
CA HIS A 129 0.93 -4.90 7.27
C HIS A 129 -0.58 -4.89 7.54
N ALA A 130 -1.08 -3.81 8.12
CA ALA A 130 -2.47 -3.74 8.56
C ALA A 130 -3.45 -3.61 7.39
N VAL A 131 -3.10 -2.94 6.28
CA VAL A 131 -3.94 -2.93 5.07
C VAL A 131 -3.99 -4.32 4.43
N CYS A 132 -2.86 -5.01 4.29
CA CYS A 132 -2.82 -6.36 3.72
C CYS A 132 -3.61 -7.36 4.57
N ALA A 133 -3.47 -7.28 5.90
CA ALA A 133 -4.22 -8.15 6.81
C ALA A 133 -5.75 -7.90 6.74
N LYS A 134 -6.19 -6.64 6.64
CA LYS A 134 -7.61 -6.30 6.45
C LYS A 134 -8.13 -6.80 5.10
N LEU A 135 -7.38 -6.63 4.03
CA LEU A 135 -7.74 -7.12 2.70
C LEU A 135 -7.91 -8.64 2.71
N ALA A 136 -6.99 -9.40 3.30
CA ALA A 136 -7.13 -10.86 3.44
C ALA A 136 -8.37 -11.23 4.26
N LYS A 137 -8.58 -10.58 5.42
CA LYS A 137 -9.72 -10.84 6.30
C LYS A 137 -11.07 -10.57 5.63
N TRP A 138 -11.18 -9.47 4.89
CA TRP A 138 -12.45 -9.03 4.31
C TRP A 138 -12.76 -9.68 2.97
N SER A 139 -11.73 -9.98 2.16
CA SER A 139 -11.92 -10.68 0.89
C SER A 139 -12.15 -12.19 1.06
N GLY A 140 -11.68 -12.78 2.17
CA GLY A 140 -11.64 -14.23 2.35
C GLY A 140 -10.64 -14.93 1.42
N GLY A 141 -9.79 -14.17 0.73
CA GLY A 141 -8.71 -14.65 -0.12
C GLY A 141 -7.35 -14.46 0.52
N ILE A 142 -6.32 -14.90 -0.20
CA ILE A 142 -4.92 -14.72 0.18
C ILE A 142 -4.43 -13.35 -0.30
N VAL A 143 -3.69 -12.63 0.54
CA VAL A 143 -2.88 -11.48 0.11
C VAL A 143 -1.42 -11.86 0.21
N VAL A 144 -0.63 -11.62 -0.83
CA VAL A 144 0.83 -11.73 -0.76
C VAL A 144 1.43 -10.36 -1.03
N ALA A 145 1.99 -9.72 0.00
CA ALA A 145 2.73 -8.48 -0.14
C ALA A 145 4.16 -8.76 -0.59
N VAL A 146 4.68 -7.98 -1.55
CA VAL A 146 6.01 -8.15 -2.14
C VAL A 146 6.92 -6.98 -1.72
N ASP A 147 8.11 -7.30 -1.21
CA ASP A 147 9.14 -6.35 -0.81
C ASP A 147 10.08 -6.05 -2.00
N TYR A 148 9.55 -5.33 -3.00
CA TYR A 148 10.27 -5.03 -4.24
C TYR A 148 11.39 -4.00 -4.01
N ARG A 149 12.44 -4.04 -4.84
CA ARG A 149 13.58 -3.13 -4.69
C ARG A 149 13.19 -1.65 -4.89
N LEU A 150 13.71 -0.80 -4.02
CA LEU A 150 13.40 0.63 -3.97
C LEU A 150 14.53 1.51 -4.53
N ALA A 151 14.13 2.64 -5.09
CA ALA A 151 15.04 3.73 -5.41
C ALA A 151 15.48 4.48 -4.13
N PRO A 152 16.63 5.17 -4.14
CA PRO A 152 17.56 5.35 -5.25
C PRO A 152 18.56 4.20 -5.48
N GLU A 153 18.64 3.23 -4.57
CA GLU A 153 19.59 2.11 -4.66
C GLU A 153 19.33 1.25 -5.89
N TYR A 154 18.05 1.06 -6.22
CA TYR A 154 17.58 0.32 -7.39
C TYR A 154 16.56 1.17 -8.15
N PRO A 155 17.02 2.07 -9.04
CA PRO A 155 16.13 2.93 -9.81
C PRO A 155 15.25 2.13 -10.78
N PHE A 156 14.31 2.77 -11.45
CA PHE A 156 13.54 2.14 -12.53
C PHE A 156 14.49 1.42 -13.53
N PRO A 157 14.19 0.17 -13.98
CA PRO A 157 12.94 -0.58 -13.82
C PRO A 157 12.95 -1.68 -12.72
N HIS A 158 13.88 -1.66 -11.75
CA HIS A 158 14.08 -2.81 -10.85
C HIS A 158 12.81 -3.20 -10.06
N GLY A 159 12.12 -2.26 -9.43
CA GLY A 159 10.92 -2.56 -8.63
C GLY A 159 9.75 -3.15 -9.45
N VAL A 160 9.55 -2.69 -10.70
CA VAL A 160 8.50 -3.26 -11.57
C VAL A 160 8.87 -4.67 -12.05
N ASN A 161 10.15 -4.89 -12.35
CA ASN A 161 10.64 -6.21 -12.74
C ASN A 161 10.50 -7.20 -11.59
N ASP A 162 10.83 -6.80 -10.36
CA ASP A 162 10.67 -7.63 -9.17
C ASP A 162 9.21 -8.01 -8.93
N PHE A 163 8.30 -7.05 -9.02
CA PHE A 163 6.88 -7.31 -8.82
C PHE A 163 6.31 -8.27 -9.87
N MET A 164 6.69 -8.09 -11.15
CA MET A 164 6.30 -9.01 -12.21
C MET A 164 6.90 -10.41 -12.04
N ALA A 165 8.17 -10.51 -11.63
CA ALA A 165 8.83 -11.78 -11.38
C ALA A 165 8.19 -12.54 -10.21
N ALA A 166 7.88 -11.84 -9.11
CA ALA A 166 7.15 -12.40 -7.98
C ALA A 166 5.76 -12.92 -8.39
N PHE A 167 5.02 -12.15 -9.19
CA PHE A 167 3.72 -12.59 -9.70
C PHE A 167 3.84 -13.89 -10.51
N LYS A 168 4.79 -13.97 -11.44
CA LYS A 168 5.03 -15.18 -12.25
C LYS A 168 5.43 -16.37 -11.38
N SER A 169 6.32 -16.15 -10.41
CA SER A 169 6.77 -17.19 -9.49
C SER A 169 5.62 -17.77 -8.65
N LEU A 170 4.66 -16.93 -8.20
CA LEU A 170 3.44 -17.40 -7.53
C LEU A 170 2.49 -18.12 -8.48
N ALA A 171 2.38 -17.69 -9.72
CA ALA A 171 1.55 -18.38 -10.70
C ALA A 171 2.07 -19.80 -11.00
N GLU A 172 3.38 -20.01 -10.88
CA GLU A 172 4.03 -21.31 -11.07
C GLU A 172 3.98 -22.19 -9.80
N ASN A 173 4.23 -21.62 -8.62
CA ASN A 173 4.51 -22.41 -7.39
C ASN A 173 3.53 -22.15 -6.24
N GLY A 174 2.58 -21.22 -6.40
CA GLY A 174 1.72 -20.70 -5.34
C GLY A 174 0.72 -21.72 -4.77
N THR A 175 0.42 -22.80 -5.49
CA THR A 175 -0.46 -23.88 -5.00
C THR A 175 0.01 -24.44 -3.64
N SER A 176 1.33 -24.54 -3.44
CA SER A 176 1.93 -25.00 -2.17
C SER A 176 1.65 -24.06 -0.99
N LEU A 177 1.32 -22.79 -1.26
CA LEU A 177 0.97 -21.77 -0.27
C LEU A 177 -0.55 -21.70 0.00
N GLY A 178 -1.35 -22.51 -0.70
CA GLY A 178 -2.81 -22.49 -0.69
C GLY A 178 -3.44 -21.54 -1.71
N ILE A 179 -2.67 -21.07 -2.69
CA ILE A 179 -3.15 -20.15 -3.74
C ILE A 179 -3.78 -20.96 -4.88
N ASP A 180 -4.99 -20.59 -5.27
CA ASP A 180 -5.56 -20.96 -6.56
C ASP A 180 -4.94 -20.08 -7.65
N VAL A 181 -3.92 -20.61 -8.32
CA VAL A 181 -3.15 -19.88 -9.34
C VAL A 181 -3.98 -19.42 -10.54
N ASN A 182 -5.16 -20.01 -10.75
CA ASN A 182 -6.08 -19.59 -11.82
C ASN A 182 -6.96 -18.39 -11.41
N ARG A 183 -6.95 -18.00 -10.13
CA ARG A 183 -7.72 -16.88 -9.56
C ARG A 183 -6.80 -15.88 -8.84
N MET A 184 -5.69 -15.54 -9.49
CA MET A 184 -4.75 -14.52 -9.02
C MET A 184 -5.01 -13.16 -9.68
N GLY A 185 -4.87 -12.09 -8.89
CA GLY A 185 -4.89 -10.71 -9.37
C GLY A 185 -3.76 -9.88 -8.76
N VAL A 186 -3.67 -8.62 -9.18
CA VAL A 186 -2.68 -7.65 -8.68
C VAL A 186 -3.38 -6.52 -7.93
N ALA A 187 -2.72 -5.98 -6.92
CA ALA A 187 -3.18 -4.78 -6.23
C ALA A 187 -2.00 -3.93 -5.76
N GLY A 188 -2.31 -2.69 -5.43
CA GLY A 188 -1.39 -1.82 -4.73
C GLY A 188 -2.02 -0.46 -4.52
N ASP A 189 -1.25 0.42 -3.89
CA ASP A 189 -1.64 1.80 -3.64
C ASP A 189 -0.57 2.79 -4.11
N SER A 190 -1.00 3.94 -4.66
CA SER A 190 -0.11 4.98 -5.19
C SER A 190 0.93 4.43 -6.18
N ALA A 191 2.21 4.45 -5.80
CA ALA A 191 3.31 3.88 -6.55
C ALA A 191 3.19 2.35 -6.74
N GLY A 192 2.72 1.62 -5.74
CA GLY A 192 2.47 0.19 -5.84
C GLY A 192 1.33 -0.12 -6.81
N ALA A 193 0.29 0.72 -6.84
CA ALA A 193 -0.78 0.59 -7.83
C ALA A 193 -0.29 0.86 -9.26
N CYS A 194 0.73 1.73 -9.44
CA CYS A 194 1.43 1.87 -10.72
C CYS A 194 2.09 0.55 -11.14
N LEU A 195 2.83 -0.11 -10.22
CA LEU A 195 3.44 -1.42 -10.50
C LEU A 195 2.39 -2.49 -10.83
N ALA A 196 1.27 -2.52 -10.12
CA ALA A 196 0.16 -3.42 -10.39
C ALA A 196 -0.45 -3.19 -11.78
N ALA A 197 -0.69 -1.93 -12.16
CA ALA A 197 -1.21 -1.59 -13.48
C ALA A 197 -0.25 -2.00 -14.60
N VAL A 198 1.06 -1.70 -14.45
CA VAL A 198 2.08 -2.07 -15.43
C VAL A 198 2.19 -3.60 -15.56
N ALA A 199 2.26 -4.33 -14.44
CA ALA A 199 2.30 -5.80 -14.46
C ALA A 199 1.05 -6.38 -15.15
N SER A 200 -0.13 -5.83 -14.90
CA SER A 200 -1.35 -6.27 -15.59
C SER A 200 -1.31 -6.02 -17.10
N ALA A 201 -0.72 -4.91 -17.54
CA ALA A 201 -0.60 -4.58 -18.96
C ALA A 201 0.44 -5.47 -19.66
N GLU A 202 1.63 -5.61 -19.07
CA GLU A 202 2.75 -6.39 -19.61
C GLU A 202 2.45 -7.91 -19.66
N LEU A 203 1.70 -8.42 -18.69
CA LEU A 203 1.30 -9.84 -18.63
C LEU A 203 0.01 -10.13 -19.41
N SER A 204 -0.61 -9.11 -20.01
CA SER A 204 -1.84 -9.27 -20.78
C SER A 204 -1.62 -10.25 -21.95
N GLY A 205 -2.54 -11.21 -22.10
CA GLY A 205 -2.43 -12.26 -23.12
C GLY A 205 -1.44 -13.38 -22.81
N SER A 206 -0.67 -13.30 -21.70
CA SER A 206 0.15 -14.42 -21.24
C SER A 206 -0.71 -15.51 -20.54
N PRO A 207 -0.24 -16.77 -20.48
CA PRO A 207 -0.93 -17.83 -19.74
C PRO A 207 -1.16 -17.50 -18.25
N VAL A 208 -0.30 -16.66 -17.68
CA VAL A 208 -0.33 -16.21 -16.29
C VAL A 208 -0.89 -14.80 -16.15
N ALA A 209 -1.71 -14.32 -17.09
CA ALA A 209 -2.29 -12.98 -16.98
C ALA A 209 -3.13 -12.82 -15.67
N PRO A 210 -2.95 -11.72 -14.90
CA PRO A 210 -3.79 -11.41 -13.75
C PRO A 210 -5.28 -11.38 -14.13
N LYS A 211 -6.14 -11.96 -13.29
CA LYS A 211 -7.60 -12.05 -13.54
C LYS A 211 -8.36 -10.81 -13.12
N PHE A 212 -7.76 -10.01 -12.24
CA PHE A 212 -8.30 -8.73 -11.78
C PHE A 212 -7.16 -7.82 -11.33
N GLN A 213 -7.46 -6.52 -11.25
CA GLN A 213 -6.55 -5.51 -10.71
C GLN A 213 -7.30 -4.58 -9.75
N VAL A 214 -6.70 -4.26 -8.61
CA VAL A 214 -7.22 -3.28 -7.63
C VAL A 214 -6.23 -2.14 -7.52
N LEU A 215 -6.57 -0.99 -8.12
CA LEU A 215 -5.68 0.16 -8.21
C LEU A 215 -6.12 1.25 -7.24
N ILE A 216 -5.46 1.36 -6.09
CA ILE A 216 -5.81 2.35 -5.06
C ILE A 216 -5.02 3.65 -5.35
N TYR A 217 -5.73 4.70 -5.78
CA TYR A 217 -5.18 6.03 -6.15
C TYR A 217 -3.87 5.98 -6.98
N PRO A 218 -3.84 5.27 -8.13
CA PRO A 218 -2.61 4.96 -8.84
C PRO A 218 -1.88 6.18 -9.41
N VAL A 219 -0.54 6.07 -9.47
CA VAL A 219 0.27 6.95 -10.33
C VAL A 219 0.25 6.40 -11.75
N THR A 220 -0.41 7.08 -12.68
CA THR A 220 -0.57 6.61 -14.08
C THR A 220 0.00 7.55 -15.13
N ASP A 221 0.39 8.77 -14.74
CA ASP A 221 0.96 9.77 -15.64
C ASP A 221 2.08 10.55 -14.92
N GLY A 222 3.31 10.41 -15.43
CA GLY A 222 4.50 11.10 -14.93
C GLY A 222 4.86 12.36 -15.72
N HIS A 223 4.09 12.72 -16.76
CA HIS A 223 4.40 13.87 -17.62
C HIS A 223 4.10 15.21 -16.95
N LEU A 224 3.19 15.23 -15.97
CA LEU A 224 2.81 16.42 -15.19
C LEU A 224 2.44 17.64 -16.07
N ASN A 225 1.87 17.38 -17.25
CA ASN A 225 1.52 18.40 -18.24
C ASN A 225 0.01 18.67 -18.33
N SER A 226 -0.80 17.98 -17.52
CA SER A 226 -2.24 18.18 -17.38
C SER A 226 -2.57 18.85 -16.05
N GLN A 227 -3.72 19.53 -15.97
CA GLN A 227 -4.22 20.04 -14.70
C GLN A 227 -4.64 18.86 -13.82
N SER A 228 -4.42 18.98 -12.50
CA SER A 228 -5.02 18.05 -11.55
C SER A 228 -6.54 18.03 -11.73
N VAL A 229 -7.09 16.83 -11.91
CA VAL A 229 -8.54 16.57 -12.01
C VAL A 229 -9.22 16.61 -10.65
#